data_AF-A0A1E1WE98-F1
#
_entry.id   AF-A0A1E1WE98-F1
#
_cell.length_a   1.000
_cell.length_b   1.000
_cell.length_c   1.000
_cell.angle_alpha   90.00
_cell.angle_beta   90.00
_cell.angle_gamma   90.00
#
_symmetry.space_group_name_H-M   'P 1'
#
loop_
_entity.id
_entity.type
_entity.pdbx_description
1 polymer ?
#
loop_
_entity_poly.entity_id
_entity_poly.type
_entity_poly.pdbx_seq_one_letter_code
_entity_poly.pdbx_strand_id
1 'polypeptide(L)'
;SQYPPVVTPLEVTVNSYLDEFPGGVVGKVFASDRDAYDVLTYALAPVAGAPYAPTDLFEIDSTDGTLRAAPRLDVGDYRLNVTVDDGKFTGFAIVRVTVVLISDELLTQAIVVRFREVTDRDFVLSHRKGFLRAVAEATDCEPSDVVIIGVQPSEVGNMVDDDTITRRRRQVAQDLDVAFAVRSGNGLLPAEALRRRLHAHVERLEERTRLVVEELVRAVCGGCVHGSCVERVVLRGGARVVAADVV
;
A
#
# COMPACT_ATOMS: atom_id res chain seq x y z
N SER A 1 17.46 7.11 30.58
CA SER A 1 18.34 6.54 29.55
C SER A 1 19.58 5.80 30.09
N GLN A 2 19.46 4.48 30.13
CA GLN A 2 20.51 3.46 30.24
C GLN A 2 20.69 2.67 28.94
N TYR A 3 19.66 2.58 28.09
CA TYR A 3 19.67 1.81 26.84
C TYR A 3 19.41 2.72 25.64
N PRO A 4 19.98 2.41 24.46
CA PRO A 4 19.69 3.16 23.24
C PRO A 4 18.32 2.75 22.66
N PRO A 5 17.62 3.68 21.98
CA PRO A 5 16.36 3.37 21.33
C PRO A 5 16.56 2.48 20.10
N VAL A 6 15.64 1.54 19.90
CA VAL A 6 15.59 0.62 18.76
C VAL A 6 14.53 1.08 17.79
N VAL A 7 14.95 1.47 16.59
CA VAL A 7 14.08 1.98 15.51
C VAL A 7 13.78 0.86 14.52
N THR A 8 12.51 0.65 14.21
CA THR A 8 12.06 -0.34 13.22
C THR A 8 12.16 0.26 11.81
N PRO A 9 12.87 -0.41 10.87
CA PRO A 9 12.87 -0.01 9.47
C PRO A 9 11.46 0.01 8.88
N LEU A 10 11.24 0.91 7.93
CA LEU A 10 9.95 1.05 7.25
C LEU A 10 10.20 1.05 5.74
N GLU A 11 9.43 0.24 5.02
CA GLU A 11 9.31 0.37 3.57
C GLU A 11 7.90 0.88 3.24
N VAL A 12 7.76 1.67 2.18
CA VAL A 12 6.46 2.22 1.76
C VAL A 12 6.45 2.30 0.24
N THR A 13 5.32 1.93 -0.35
CA THR A 13 5.06 2.20 -1.76
C THR A 13 3.93 3.22 -1.88
N VAL A 14 4.20 4.32 -2.56
CA VAL A 14 3.18 5.33 -2.91
C VAL A 14 2.95 5.33 -4.40
N ASN A 15 1.70 5.59 -4.78
CA ASN A 15 1.27 5.65 -6.16
C ASN A 15 1.20 7.12 -6.61
N SER A 16 1.85 7.43 -7.72
CA SER A 16 1.81 8.73 -8.40
C SER A 16 0.97 8.59 -9.67
N TYR A 17 -0.22 9.19 -9.71
CA TYR A 17 -1.11 9.11 -10.86
C TYR A 17 -0.71 10.16 -11.88
N LEU A 18 -0.38 9.74 -13.12
CA LEU A 18 0.09 10.63 -14.19
C LEU A 18 1.23 11.56 -13.74
N ASP A 19 2.14 11.03 -12.93
CA ASP A 19 3.29 11.76 -12.38
C ASP A 19 2.92 12.88 -11.38
N GLU A 20 1.66 12.90 -10.93
CA GLU A 20 1.17 13.81 -9.90
C GLU A 20 0.92 13.07 -8.59
N PHE A 21 1.95 13.06 -7.73
CA PHE A 21 1.77 12.63 -6.35
C PHE A 21 1.14 13.77 -5.52
N PRO A 22 -0.01 13.57 -4.85
CA PRO A 22 -0.71 14.65 -4.15
C PRO A 22 -0.03 15.08 -2.84
N GLY A 23 0.97 14.34 -2.36
CA GLY A 23 1.53 14.53 -1.01
C GLY A 23 0.70 13.84 0.07
N GLY A 24 1.15 13.96 1.32
CA GLY A 24 0.40 13.51 2.49
C GLY A 24 1.17 12.54 3.38
N VAL A 25 0.46 11.88 4.29
CA VAL A 25 1.05 10.91 5.22
C VAL A 25 1.39 9.64 4.47
N VAL A 26 2.67 9.25 4.50
CA VAL A 26 3.18 8.06 3.82
C VAL A 26 3.41 6.88 4.75
N GLY A 27 3.59 7.12 6.04
CA GLY A 27 3.78 6.04 7.00
C GLY A 27 4.06 6.54 8.41
N LYS A 28 4.39 5.62 9.30
CA LYS A 28 4.75 5.92 10.68
C LYS A 28 5.94 5.07 11.08
N VAL A 29 7.02 5.74 11.49
CA VAL A 29 8.23 5.06 11.99
C VAL A 29 8.00 4.72 13.45
N PHE A 30 8.27 3.47 13.80
CA PHE A 30 8.16 3.01 15.17
C PHE A 30 9.53 2.89 15.79
N ALA A 31 9.68 3.36 17.02
CA ALA A 31 10.83 3.08 17.86
C ALA A 31 10.38 2.60 19.24
N SER A 32 11.25 1.82 19.88
CA SER A 32 11.04 1.27 21.22
C SER A 32 12.28 1.48 22.06
N ASP A 33 12.07 1.85 23.32
CA ASP A 33 13.14 1.95 24.32
C ASP A 33 12.80 1.07 25.53
N ARG A 34 13.85 0.55 26.18
CA ARG A 34 13.71 -0.23 27.43
C ARG A 34 13.48 0.68 28.63
N ASP A 35 13.88 1.94 28.54
CA ASP A 35 13.69 2.93 29.59
C ASP A 35 12.30 3.57 29.47
N ALA A 36 11.36 3.09 30.29
CA ALA A 36 9.93 3.43 30.17
C ALA A 36 9.55 4.92 30.36
N TYR A 37 10.48 5.75 30.85
CA TYR A 37 10.25 7.17 31.12
C TYR A 37 10.97 8.10 30.14
N ASP A 38 11.74 7.55 29.20
CA ASP A 38 12.43 8.38 28.22
C ASP A 38 11.47 8.84 27.13
N VAL A 39 11.65 10.08 26.67
CA VAL A 39 10.84 10.68 25.62
C VAL A 39 11.61 10.57 24.32
N LEU A 40 11.03 9.88 23.33
CA LEU A 40 11.64 9.68 22.03
C LEU A 40 11.34 10.87 21.11
N THR A 41 12.39 11.41 20.49
CA THR A 41 12.31 12.50 19.53
C THR A 41 12.78 12.03 18.16
N TYR A 42 11.93 12.12 17.14
CA TYR A 42 12.21 11.68 15.78
C TYR A 42 12.74 12.83 14.92
N ALA A 43 13.70 12.54 14.03
CA ALA A 43 14.23 13.51 13.08
C ALA A 43 14.71 12.85 11.78
N LEU A 44 14.79 13.64 10.70
CA LEU A 44 15.41 13.23 9.44
C LEU A 44 16.86 13.70 9.39
N ALA A 45 17.77 12.76 9.16
CA ALA A 45 19.18 13.03 8.96
C ALA A 45 19.53 13.01 7.45
N PRO A 46 20.50 13.83 7.01
CA PRO A 46 21.03 13.76 5.65
C PRO A 46 21.57 12.36 5.33
N VAL A 47 21.28 11.89 4.12
CA VAL A 47 21.86 10.64 3.59
C VAL A 47 23.07 11.01 2.75
N ALA A 48 24.27 10.58 3.17
CA ALA A 48 25.50 10.84 2.43
C ALA A 48 25.40 10.27 1.00
N GLY A 49 25.62 11.13 -0.01
CA GLY A 49 25.57 10.75 -1.42
C GLY A 49 24.17 10.69 -2.05
N ALA A 50 23.11 11.05 -1.32
CA ALA A 50 21.79 11.23 -1.94
C ALA A 50 21.76 12.54 -2.76
N PRO A 51 21.17 12.54 -3.97
CA PRO A 51 21.09 13.74 -4.82
C PRO A 51 20.02 14.73 -4.37
N TYR A 52 19.29 14.44 -3.28
CA TYR A 52 18.19 15.25 -2.75
C TYR A 52 18.42 15.53 -1.26
N ALA A 53 17.96 16.68 -0.78
CA ALA A 53 17.86 16.96 0.64
C ALA A 53 16.56 16.33 1.17
N PRO A 54 16.62 15.34 2.09
CA PRO A 54 15.43 14.65 2.58
C PRO A 54 14.38 15.59 3.18
N THR A 55 14.82 16.67 3.82
CA THR A 55 13.97 17.67 4.48
C THR A 55 13.13 18.53 3.53
N ASP A 56 13.47 18.58 2.25
CA ASP A 56 12.73 19.36 1.25
C ASP A 56 11.53 18.57 0.69
N LEU A 57 11.62 17.24 0.74
CA LEU A 57 10.65 16.32 0.15
C LEU A 57 9.85 15.55 1.21
N PHE A 58 10.37 15.45 2.43
CA PHE A 58 9.77 14.68 3.51
C PHE A 58 9.84 15.43 4.85
N GLU A 59 8.82 15.20 5.66
CA GLU A 59 8.70 15.70 7.02
C GLU A 59 8.40 14.52 7.95
N ILE A 60 9.01 14.50 9.14
CA ILE A 60 8.67 13.54 10.20
C ILE A 60 8.18 14.29 11.42
N ASP A 61 7.05 13.85 11.98
CA ASP A 61 6.58 14.36 13.26
C ASP A 61 7.54 13.93 14.37
N SER A 62 8.08 14.90 15.10
CA SER A 62 9.10 14.65 16.11
C SER A 62 8.59 13.88 17.33
N THR A 63 7.28 13.83 17.55
CA THR A 63 6.68 13.22 18.75
C THR A 63 6.21 11.80 18.50
N ASP A 64 5.66 11.53 17.31
CA ASP A 64 5.04 10.24 17.03
C ASP A 64 5.67 9.48 15.86
N GLY A 65 6.57 10.10 15.11
CA GLY A 65 7.25 9.45 13.98
C GLY A 65 6.41 9.36 12.71
N THR A 66 5.29 10.09 12.61
CA THR A 66 4.48 10.14 11.38
C THR A 66 5.29 10.78 10.25
N LEU A 67 5.50 10.03 9.18
CA LEU A 67 6.23 10.46 7.98
C LEU A 67 5.25 11.02 6.95
N ARG A 68 5.51 12.23 6.47
CA ARG A 68 4.78 12.92 5.41
C ARG A 68 5.70 13.19 4.23
N ALA A 69 5.14 13.11 3.04
CA ALA A 69 5.83 13.45 1.80
C ALA A 69 5.17 14.68 1.16
N ALA A 70 6.00 15.53 0.56
CA ALA A 70 5.59 16.69 -0.20
C ALA A 70 4.75 16.29 -1.44
N PRO A 71 3.95 17.19 -2.02
CA PRO A 71 3.35 16.93 -3.34
C PRO A 71 4.43 16.90 -4.43
N ARG A 72 4.11 16.27 -5.56
CA ARG A 72 4.95 16.16 -6.77
C ARG A 72 6.32 15.53 -6.50
N LEU A 73 6.36 14.44 -5.74
CA LEU A 73 7.54 13.58 -5.73
C LEU A 73 7.68 12.91 -7.10
N ASP A 74 8.90 12.95 -7.62
CA ASP A 74 9.26 12.21 -8.83
C ASP A 74 9.13 10.70 -8.59
N VAL A 75 8.86 9.95 -9.66
CA VAL A 75 8.85 8.49 -9.63
C VAL A 75 10.26 7.96 -9.34
N GLY A 76 10.38 7.07 -8.36
CA GLY A 76 11.68 6.51 -7.98
C GLY A 76 11.75 6.04 -6.53
N ASP A 77 12.97 5.68 -6.11
CA ASP A 77 13.26 5.21 -4.76
C ASP A 77 13.94 6.29 -3.92
N TYR A 78 13.31 6.64 -2.80
CA TYR A 78 13.84 7.54 -1.80
C TYR A 78 14.27 6.75 -0.57
N ARG A 79 15.52 6.98 -0.15
CA ARG A 79 16.07 6.52 1.13
C ARG A 79 16.13 7.68 2.09
N LEU A 80 15.56 7.49 3.28
CA LEU A 80 15.53 8.47 4.36
C LEU A 80 16.24 7.86 5.57
N ASN A 81 17.17 8.60 6.16
CA ASN A 81 17.79 8.19 7.42
C ASN A 81 17.01 8.84 8.57
N VAL A 82 16.24 8.04 9.30
CA VAL A 82 15.46 8.51 10.44
C VAL A 82 16.26 8.24 11.70
N THR A 83 16.46 9.27 12.51
CA THR A 83 17.12 9.19 13.81
C THR A 83 16.10 9.36 14.92
N VAL A 84 16.28 8.62 16.01
CA VAL A 84 15.44 8.72 17.21
C VAL A 84 16.34 8.93 18.40
N ASP A 85 16.11 10.03 19.11
CA ASP A 85 16.88 10.44 20.28
C ASP A 85 16.06 10.32 21.55
N ASP A 86 16.64 9.76 22.61
CA ASP A 86 16.01 9.60 23.94
C ASP A 86 16.49 10.67 24.97
N GLY A 87 17.26 11.66 24.51
CA GLY A 87 17.95 12.68 25.30
C GLY A 87 19.41 12.36 25.65
N LYS A 88 19.89 11.13 25.39
CA LYS A 88 21.26 10.67 25.69
C LYS A 88 21.87 9.77 24.61
N PHE A 89 21.11 8.83 24.08
CA PHE A 89 21.46 7.94 23.00
C PHE A 89 20.60 8.22 21.77
N THR A 90 21.19 7.98 20.61
CA THR A 90 20.52 8.14 19.33
C THR A 90 20.53 6.82 18.57
N GLY A 91 19.35 6.32 18.23
CA GLY A 91 19.13 5.20 17.32
C GLY A 91 18.86 5.70 15.90
N PHE A 92 19.03 4.83 14.90
CA PHE A 92 18.72 5.18 13.51
C PHE A 92 18.16 3.99 12.73
N ALA A 93 17.36 4.28 11.71
CA ALA A 93 16.91 3.31 10.72
C ALA A 93 16.78 3.95 9.34
N ILE A 94 16.96 3.14 8.30
CA ILE A 94 16.69 3.56 6.92
C ILE A 94 15.24 3.28 6.59
N VAL A 95 14.53 4.31 6.15
CA VAL A 95 13.17 4.22 5.60
C VAL A 95 13.25 4.31 4.09
N ARG A 96 12.59 3.38 3.39
CA ARG A 96 12.52 3.35 1.92
C ARG A 96 11.13 3.75 1.47
N VAL A 97 11.04 4.79 0.64
CA VAL A 97 9.80 5.21 -0.01
C VAL A 97 9.96 5.01 -1.51
N THR A 98 9.17 4.13 -2.09
CA THR A 98 9.14 3.89 -3.54
C THR A 98 7.90 4.56 -4.12
N VAL A 99 8.11 5.51 -5.03
CA VAL A 99 7.06 6.19 -5.78
C VAL A 99 6.88 5.47 -7.11
N VAL A 100 5.69 4.93 -7.36
CA VAL A 100 5.35 4.17 -8.57
C VAL A 100 4.41 4.97 -9.45
N LEU A 101 4.76 5.09 -10.74
CA LEU A 101 3.87 5.69 -11.74
C LEU A 101 2.66 4.81 -12.02
N ILE A 102 1.47 5.40 -11.87
CA ILE A 102 0.20 4.84 -12.31
C ILE A 102 -0.23 5.61 -13.57
N SER A 103 -0.20 4.93 -14.72
CA SER A 103 -0.67 5.45 -16.00
C SER A 103 -2.10 4.99 -16.31
N ASP A 104 -2.78 5.68 -17.23
CA ASP A 104 -4.10 5.25 -17.70
C ASP A 104 -4.05 3.87 -18.38
N GLU A 105 -2.94 3.54 -19.04
CA GLU A 105 -2.73 2.21 -19.61
C GLU A 105 -2.70 1.12 -18.53
N LEU A 106 -2.01 1.40 -17.41
CA LEU A 106 -1.94 0.50 -16.26
C LEU A 106 -3.31 0.32 -15.60
N LEU A 107 -4.08 1.39 -15.46
CA LEU A 107 -5.47 1.33 -14.96
C LEU A 107 -6.38 0.52 -15.89
N THR A 108 -6.21 0.66 -17.21
CA THR A 108 -7.02 -0.06 -18.21
C THR A 108 -6.79 -1.58 -18.18
N GLN A 109 -5.57 -2.00 -17.87
CA GLN A 109 -5.19 -3.41 -17.75
C GLN A 109 -5.33 -3.97 -16.33
N ALA A 110 -5.82 -3.18 -15.38
CA ALA A 110 -5.97 -3.61 -14.01
C ALA A 110 -7.16 -4.56 -13.82
N ILE A 111 -7.01 -5.45 -12.85
CA ILE A 111 -8.08 -6.28 -12.32
C ILE A 111 -8.20 -6.07 -10.81
N VAL A 112 -9.30 -6.54 -10.24
CA VAL A 112 -9.54 -6.52 -8.80
C VAL A 112 -9.76 -7.94 -8.31
N VAL A 113 -9.04 -8.30 -7.25
CA VAL A 113 -9.32 -9.49 -6.44
C VAL A 113 -10.05 -9.03 -5.19
N ARG A 114 -11.20 -9.65 -4.91
CA ARG A 114 -11.90 -9.49 -3.64
C ARG A 114 -11.53 -10.60 -2.67
N PHE A 115 -11.04 -10.25 -1.50
CA PHE A 115 -10.77 -11.18 -0.41
C PHE A 115 -11.87 -11.11 0.64
N ARG A 116 -12.31 -12.25 1.14
CA ARG A 116 -13.37 -12.32 2.15
C ARG A 116 -12.84 -12.03 3.55
N GLU A 117 -13.52 -11.14 4.28
CA GLU A 117 -13.25 -10.85 5.70
C GLU A 117 -11.79 -10.42 6.01
N VAL A 118 -11.20 -9.54 5.19
CA VAL A 118 -9.82 -9.05 5.37
C VAL A 118 -9.80 -7.54 5.54
N THR A 119 -9.04 -7.02 6.50
CA THR A 119 -8.84 -5.56 6.61
C THR A 119 -7.72 -5.08 5.69
N ASP A 120 -7.77 -3.81 5.27
CA ASP A 120 -6.71 -3.16 4.50
C ASP A 120 -5.36 -3.26 5.23
N ARG A 121 -5.37 -3.01 6.54
CA ARG A 121 -4.19 -3.14 7.40
C ARG A 121 -3.61 -4.55 7.41
N ASP A 122 -4.45 -5.56 7.62
CA ASP A 122 -3.98 -6.95 7.71
C ASP A 122 -3.42 -7.42 6.38
N PHE A 123 -4.07 -7.06 5.27
CA PHE A 123 -3.55 -7.36 3.95
C PHE A 123 -2.15 -6.78 3.75
N VAL A 124 -1.96 -5.50 4.04
CA VAL A 124 -0.69 -4.82 3.80
C VAL A 124 0.42 -5.36 4.69
N LEU A 125 0.13 -5.64 5.96
CA LEU A 125 1.14 -6.10 6.93
C LEU A 125 1.47 -7.60 6.81
N SER A 126 0.46 -8.44 6.52
CA SER A 126 0.59 -9.89 6.68
C SER A 126 0.47 -10.68 5.37
N HIS A 127 -0.27 -10.16 4.39
CA HIS A 127 -0.66 -10.94 3.19
C HIS A 127 -0.06 -10.42 1.89
N ARG A 128 0.36 -9.15 1.83
CA ARG A 128 0.88 -8.48 0.63
C ARG A 128 2.02 -9.25 -0.02
N LYS A 129 3.01 -9.68 0.75
CA LYS A 129 4.15 -10.44 0.22
C LYS A 129 3.74 -11.79 -0.37
N GLY A 130 2.79 -12.48 0.26
CA GLY A 130 2.21 -13.72 -0.26
C GLY A 130 1.46 -13.47 -1.56
N PHE A 131 0.67 -12.40 -1.61
CA PHE A 131 -0.09 -11.96 -2.78
C PHE A 131 0.83 -11.65 -3.97
N LEU A 132 1.83 -10.79 -3.79
CA LEU A 132 2.77 -10.42 -4.86
C LEU A 132 3.44 -11.65 -5.46
N ARG A 133 3.89 -12.58 -4.60
CA ARG A 133 4.55 -13.79 -5.07
C ARG A 133 3.59 -14.75 -5.78
N ALA A 134 2.34 -14.86 -5.32
CA ALA A 134 1.35 -15.74 -5.94
C ALA A 134 0.92 -15.22 -7.32
N VAL A 135 0.71 -13.91 -7.44
CA VAL A 135 0.43 -13.27 -8.73
C VAL A 135 1.60 -13.46 -9.68
N ALA A 136 2.82 -13.15 -9.23
CA ALA A 136 4.05 -13.35 -10.00
C ALA A 136 4.14 -14.77 -10.58
N GLU A 137 3.92 -15.78 -9.74
CA GLU A 137 3.90 -17.19 -10.14
C GLU A 137 2.82 -17.52 -11.17
N ALA A 138 1.58 -17.05 -10.97
CA ALA A 138 0.48 -17.26 -11.92
C ALA A 138 0.73 -16.58 -13.28
N THR A 139 1.50 -15.50 -13.29
CA THR A 139 1.81 -14.70 -14.49
C THR A 139 3.15 -15.01 -15.13
N ASP A 140 3.99 -15.84 -14.52
CA ASP A 140 5.38 -16.07 -14.95
C ASP A 140 6.16 -14.75 -15.08
N CYS A 141 6.00 -13.88 -14.08
CA CYS A 141 6.64 -12.56 -13.96
C CYS A 141 7.31 -12.43 -12.58
N GLU A 142 8.07 -11.36 -12.34
CA GLU A 142 8.68 -11.13 -11.04
C GLU A 142 7.71 -10.47 -10.06
N PRO A 143 7.87 -10.64 -8.72
CA PRO A 143 7.05 -9.93 -7.74
C PRO A 143 7.12 -8.40 -7.87
N SER A 144 8.23 -7.86 -8.39
CA SER A 144 8.40 -6.43 -8.68
C SER A 144 7.57 -5.94 -9.87
N ASP A 145 7.11 -6.86 -10.74
CA ASP A 145 6.27 -6.52 -11.89
C ASP A 145 4.80 -6.35 -11.50
N VAL A 146 4.40 -6.82 -10.32
CA VAL A 146 3.04 -6.71 -9.79
C VAL A 146 2.86 -5.33 -9.14
N VAL A 147 2.01 -4.50 -9.74
CA VAL A 147 1.74 -3.14 -9.29
C VAL A 147 0.39 -3.09 -8.58
N ILE A 148 0.41 -2.90 -7.27
CA ILE A 148 -0.80 -2.65 -6.48
C ILE A 148 -1.21 -1.20 -6.65
N ILE A 149 -2.40 -0.99 -7.23
CA ILE A 149 -2.96 0.33 -7.53
C ILE A 149 -3.77 0.84 -6.34
N GLY A 150 -4.52 -0.05 -5.70
CA GLY A 150 -5.38 0.30 -4.57
C GLY A 150 -5.73 -0.89 -3.69
N VAL A 151 -5.87 -0.63 -2.39
CA VAL A 151 -6.34 -1.56 -1.38
C VAL A 151 -7.45 -0.85 -0.61
N GLN A 152 -8.67 -1.37 -0.70
CA GLN A 152 -9.84 -0.70 -0.12
C GLN A 152 -10.88 -1.70 0.36
N PRO A 153 -11.63 -1.41 1.44
CA PRO A 153 -12.80 -2.19 1.79
C PRO A 153 -13.84 -2.20 0.65
N SER A 154 -14.45 -3.34 0.40
CA SER A 154 -15.52 -3.53 -0.58
C SER A 154 -16.80 -2.84 -0.10
N GLU A 155 -17.45 -2.08 -1.00
CA GLU A 155 -18.67 -1.35 -0.71
C GLU A 155 -19.96 -2.17 -0.92
N VAL A 156 -19.85 -3.38 -1.49
CA VAL A 156 -20.99 -4.17 -2.01
C VAL A 156 -21.95 -4.65 -0.89
N GLY A 157 -21.60 -4.46 0.39
CA GLY A 157 -22.45 -4.81 1.54
C GLY A 157 -23.19 -3.66 2.24
N ASN A 158 -22.99 -2.39 1.87
CA ASN A 158 -23.50 -1.24 2.66
C ASN A 158 -24.34 -0.23 1.86
N MET A 159 -25.08 -0.68 0.83
CA MET A 159 -26.28 0.05 0.38
C MET A 159 -27.51 -0.40 1.18
N VAL A 160 -27.43 -0.34 2.51
CA VAL A 160 -28.62 -0.37 3.36
C VAL A 160 -28.70 0.98 4.04
N ASP A 161 -29.55 1.80 3.44
CA ASP A 161 -30.24 2.99 3.94
C ASP A 161 -29.49 3.95 4.87
N ASP A 162 -29.45 5.17 4.35
CA ASP A 162 -29.45 6.43 5.08
C ASP A 162 -30.31 6.38 6.35
N ASP A 163 -29.87 7.13 7.35
CA ASP A 163 -30.58 7.46 8.58
C ASP A 163 -30.68 6.39 9.68
N THR A 164 -29.61 6.27 10.51
CA THR A 164 -29.71 6.34 11.99
C THR A 164 -28.37 6.14 12.70
N ILE A 165 -27.85 7.24 13.24
CA ILE A 165 -27.41 7.40 14.64
C ILE A 165 -26.58 6.25 15.27
N THR A 166 -25.27 6.52 15.40
CA THR A 166 -24.40 6.12 16.51
C THR A 166 -24.58 4.71 17.08
N ARG A 167 -23.93 3.71 16.48
CA ARG A 167 -23.41 2.57 17.25
C ARG A 167 -22.02 2.24 16.75
N ARG A 168 -21.08 2.09 17.68
CA ARG A 168 -19.78 1.46 17.47
C ARG A 168 -20.02 0.09 16.82
N ARG A 169 -20.14 0.04 15.50
CA ARG A 169 -20.08 -1.21 14.75
C ARG A 169 -18.65 -1.70 14.99
N ARG A 170 -18.52 -2.75 15.81
CA ARG A 170 -17.37 -3.65 15.70
C ARG A 170 -17.17 -3.83 14.20
N GLN A 171 -15.98 -3.52 13.68
CA GLN A 171 -15.64 -3.79 12.29
C GLN A 171 -15.90 -5.28 12.05
N VAL A 172 -17.12 -5.61 11.60
CA VAL A 172 -17.38 -6.87 10.94
C VAL A 172 -16.43 -6.81 9.75
N ALA A 173 -15.51 -7.77 9.65
CA ALA A 173 -14.51 -7.77 8.61
C ALA A 173 -15.25 -7.62 7.27
N GLN A 174 -15.10 -6.46 6.65
CA GLN A 174 -15.65 -6.22 5.32
C GLN A 174 -14.73 -6.93 4.34
N ASP A 175 -15.27 -7.36 3.21
CA ASP A 175 -14.42 -7.88 2.14
C ASP A 175 -13.46 -6.79 1.66
N LEU A 176 -12.32 -7.20 1.11
CA LEU A 176 -11.26 -6.31 0.68
C LEU A 176 -11.07 -6.39 -0.83
N ASP A 177 -11.19 -5.26 -1.51
CA ASP A 177 -10.88 -5.13 -2.92
C ASP A 177 -9.42 -4.69 -3.08
N VAL A 178 -8.62 -5.51 -3.77
CA VAL A 178 -7.23 -5.22 -4.14
C VAL A 178 -7.15 -5.08 -5.65
N ALA A 179 -6.90 -3.87 -6.12
CA ALA A 179 -6.73 -3.54 -7.53
C ALA A 179 -5.27 -3.53 -7.92
N PHE A 180 -4.93 -4.20 -9.01
CA PHE A 180 -3.54 -4.36 -9.45
C PHE A 180 -3.44 -4.64 -10.94
N ALA A 181 -2.26 -4.39 -11.47
CA ALA A 181 -1.85 -4.76 -12.82
C ALA A 181 -0.48 -5.46 -12.77
N VAL A 182 -0.09 -6.11 -13.85
CA VAL A 182 1.19 -6.83 -13.95
C VAL A 182 1.95 -6.35 -15.17
N ARG A 183 3.20 -5.93 -14.98
CA ARG A 183 4.14 -5.65 -16.08
C ARG A 183 4.65 -6.97 -16.65
N SER A 184 4.85 -7.03 -17.96
CA SER A 184 5.39 -8.21 -18.62
C SER A 184 6.29 -7.77 -19.77
N GLY A 185 7.59 -8.01 -19.61
CA GLY A 185 8.61 -7.52 -20.55
C GLY A 185 8.54 -6.00 -20.70
N ASN A 186 8.30 -5.53 -21.92
CA ASN A 186 8.25 -4.10 -22.25
C ASN A 186 6.83 -3.49 -22.17
N GLY A 187 5.83 -4.22 -21.67
CA GLY A 187 4.44 -3.76 -21.63
C GLY A 187 3.68 -4.22 -20.41
N LEU A 188 2.36 -4.18 -20.51
CA LEU A 188 1.43 -4.63 -19.47
C LEU A 188 0.75 -5.93 -19.89
N LEU A 189 0.55 -6.83 -18.93
CA LEU A 189 -0.23 -8.04 -19.16
C LEU A 189 -1.71 -7.65 -19.31
N PRO A 190 -2.38 -8.05 -20.41
CA PRO A 190 -3.77 -7.66 -20.63
C PRO A 190 -4.71 -8.16 -19.53
N ALA A 191 -5.70 -7.36 -19.13
CA ALA A 191 -6.60 -7.68 -18.01
C ALA A 191 -7.27 -9.07 -18.14
N GLU A 192 -7.72 -9.46 -19.33
CA GLU A 192 -8.35 -10.77 -19.56
C GLU A 192 -7.34 -11.94 -19.53
N ALA A 193 -6.09 -11.69 -19.90
CA ALA A 193 -5.05 -12.70 -19.77
C ALA A 193 -4.66 -12.87 -18.28
N LEU A 194 -4.50 -11.76 -17.56
CA LEU A 194 -4.22 -11.74 -16.13
C LEU A 194 -5.34 -12.43 -15.34
N ARG A 195 -6.61 -12.07 -15.59
CA ARG A 195 -7.78 -12.68 -14.95
C ARG A 195 -7.86 -14.18 -15.19
N ARG A 196 -7.70 -14.64 -16.44
CA ARG A 196 -7.71 -16.08 -16.77
C ARG A 196 -6.57 -16.84 -16.08
N ARG A 197 -5.36 -16.28 -16.06
CA ARG A 197 -4.21 -16.90 -15.40
C ARG A 197 -4.43 -17.04 -13.91
N LEU A 198 -4.93 -16.00 -13.24
CA LEU A 198 -5.22 -16.05 -11.81
C LEU A 198 -6.37 -16.98 -11.47
N HIS A 199 -7.43 -17.00 -12.27
CA HIS A 199 -8.52 -17.94 -12.07
C HIS A 199 -8.05 -19.40 -12.18
N ALA A 200 -7.08 -19.70 -13.04
CA ALA A 200 -6.46 -21.03 -13.13
C ALA A 200 -5.54 -21.35 -11.93
N HIS A 201 -5.11 -20.35 -11.15
CA HIS A 201 -4.20 -20.48 -10.01
C HIS A 201 -4.84 -19.99 -8.69
N VAL A 202 -6.17 -19.98 -8.60
CA VAL A 202 -6.86 -19.42 -7.42
C VAL A 202 -6.50 -20.17 -6.14
N GLU A 203 -6.40 -21.50 -6.18
CA GLU A 203 -6.00 -22.31 -5.03
C GLU A 203 -4.60 -21.92 -4.52
N ARG A 204 -3.63 -21.74 -5.43
CA ARG A 204 -2.28 -21.26 -5.05
C ARG A 204 -2.31 -19.84 -4.50
N LEU A 205 -3.16 -18.98 -5.04
CA LEU A 205 -3.35 -17.63 -4.53
C LEU A 205 -3.85 -17.67 -3.08
N GLU A 206 -4.87 -18.47 -2.79
CA GLU A 206 -5.42 -18.65 -1.44
C GLU A 206 -4.42 -19.28 -0.47
N GLU A 207 -3.70 -20.33 -0.89
CA GLU A 207 -2.68 -20.99 -0.06
C GLU A 207 -1.55 -20.04 0.35
N ARG A 208 -1.05 -19.25 -0.60
CA ARG A 208 0.10 -18.36 -0.37
C ARG A 208 -0.27 -17.07 0.34
N THR A 209 -1.46 -16.55 0.07
CA THR A 209 -1.98 -15.38 0.79
C THR A 209 -2.56 -15.76 2.14
N ARG A 210 -3.00 -17.01 2.33
CA ARG A 210 -3.84 -17.44 3.45
C ARG A 210 -5.15 -16.65 3.55
N LEU A 211 -5.66 -16.20 2.40
CA LEU A 211 -6.91 -15.47 2.26
C LEU A 211 -7.86 -16.27 1.37
N VAL A 212 -9.16 -16.03 1.53
CA VAL A 212 -10.19 -16.62 0.67
C VAL A 212 -10.52 -15.63 -0.43
N VAL A 213 -10.43 -16.05 -1.68
CA VAL A 213 -10.78 -15.25 -2.86
C VAL A 213 -12.27 -15.39 -3.09
N GLU A 214 -13.00 -14.29 -2.90
CA GLU A 214 -14.43 -14.23 -3.19
C GLU A 214 -14.68 -14.03 -4.69
N GLU A 215 -13.92 -13.12 -5.32
CA GLU A 215 -14.19 -12.70 -6.69
C GLU A 215 -12.94 -12.17 -7.42
N LEU A 216 -12.94 -12.30 -8.76
CA LEU A 216 -11.92 -11.80 -9.68
C LEU A 216 -12.61 -11.01 -10.81
N VAL A 217 -12.61 -9.68 -10.69
CA VAL A 217 -13.32 -8.78 -11.63
C VAL A 217 -12.37 -7.84 -12.36
N ARG A 218 -12.81 -7.27 -13.47
CA ARG A 218 -12.03 -6.20 -14.12
C ARG A 218 -12.17 -4.89 -13.35
N ALA A 219 -11.11 -4.10 -13.31
CA ALA A 219 -11.20 -2.71 -12.86
C ALA A 219 -11.71 -1.84 -14.03
N VAL A 220 -13.03 -1.67 -14.17
CA VAL A 220 -13.61 -0.78 -15.19
C VAL A 220 -14.43 0.33 -14.52
N CYS A 221 -14.15 1.58 -14.91
CA CYS A 221 -15.03 2.72 -14.64
C CYS A 221 -16.04 2.85 -15.80
N GLY A 222 -17.24 2.29 -15.66
CA GLY A 222 -18.28 2.41 -16.69
C GLY A 222 -19.62 1.82 -16.28
N GLY A 223 -20.72 2.54 -16.58
CA GLY A 223 -22.10 2.10 -16.33
C GLY A 223 -22.64 1.17 -17.41
N CYS A 224 -23.90 0.79 -17.29
CA CYS A 224 -24.57 -0.09 -18.26
C CYS A 224 -24.81 0.65 -19.59
N VAL A 225 -24.26 0.11 -20.68
CA VAL A 225 -24.55 0.59 -22.03
C VAL A 225 -25.23 -0.55 -22.78
N HIS A 226 -26.46 -0.31 -23.26
CA HIS A 226 -27.29 -1.27 -24.02
C HIS A 226 -27.56 -2.64 -23.34
N GLY A 227 -27.72 -2.67 -22.01
CA GLY A 227 -28.10 -3.90 -21.30
C GLY A 227 -26.97 -4.91 -21.08
N SER A 228 -25.73 -4.56 -21.42
CA SER A 228 -24.54 -5.29 -20.98
C SER A 228 -24.02 -4.66 -19.68
N CYS A 229 -24.24 -5.35 -18.56
CA CYS A 229 -23.71 -4.97 -17.26
C CYS A 229 -22.26 -5.44 -17.16
N VAL A 230 -21.34 -4.52 -16.85
CA VAL A 230 -19.96 -4.86 -16.50
C VAL A 230 -19.84 -4.79 -14.98
N GLU A 231 -19.32 -5.84 -14.34
CA GLU A 231 -18.99 -5.85 -12.92
C GLU A 231 -18.02 -4.70 -12.60
N ARG A 232 -18.33 -3.94 -11.55
CA ARG A 232 -17.72 -2.63 -11.25
C ARG A 232 -17.04 -2.64 -9.89
N VAL A 233 -15.81 -2.11 -9.85
CA VAL A 233 -15.14 -1.68 -8.62
C VAL A 233 -14.69 -0.24 -8.81
N VAL A 234 -15.18 0.67 -7.98
CA VAL A 234 -14.78 2.07 -7.99
C VAL A 234 -13.58 2.21 -7.06
N LEU A 235 -12.42 2.59 -7.60
CA LEU A 235 -11.28 2.97 -6.78
C LEU A 235 -11.57 4.34 -6.18
N ARG A 236 -11.62 4.44 -4.85
CA ARG A 236 -11.86 5.73 -4.19
C ARG A 236 -10.75 6.71 -4.56
N GLY A 237 -11.15 7.89 -5.02
CA GLY A 237 -10.25 9.01 -5.28
C GLY A 237 -9.64 9.50 -3.97
N GLY A 238 -8.31 9.40 -3.88
CA GLY A 238 -7.56 9.61 -2.66
C GLY A 238 -6.68 8.39 -2.41
N ALA A 239 -5.47 8.42 -2.96
CA ALA A 239 -4.47 7.41 -2.71
C ALA A 239 -4.25 7.30 -1.19
N ARG A 240 -4.90 6.35 -0.53
CA ARG A 240 -4.45 5.91 0.79
C ARG A 240 -3.09 5.30 0.54
N VAL A 241 -2.06 5.92 1.12
CA VAL A 241 -0.72 5.40 1.02
C VAL A 241 -0.72 3.97 1.55
N VAL A 242 -0.29 3.05 0.68
CA VAL A 242 -0.10 1.65 1.04
C VAL A 242 1.26 1.57 1.75
N ALA A 243 1.26 1.92 3.04
CA ALA A 243 2.42 1.80 3.91
C ALA A 243 2.78 0.31 4.06
N ALA A 244 3.83 -0.15 3.38
CA ALA A 244 4.10 -1.58 3.16
C ALA A 244 5.33 -2.06 3.95
N ASP A 245 5.06 -2.90 4.94
CA ASP A 245 5.99 -3.73 5.70
C ASP A 245 6.47 -3.15 7.05
N VAL A 246 6.15 -3.92 8.10
CA VAL A 246 6.91 -4.01 9.36
C VAL A 246 7.76 -5.27 9.19
N VAL A 247 9.09 -5.13 9.13
CA VAL A 247 10.03 -6.25 9.08
C VAL A 247 10.05 -6.99 10.42
#